data_AF-A0LQ84-F1
#
_entry.id   AF-A0LQ84-F1
#
_cell.length_a   1.000
_cell.length_b   1.000
_cell.length_c   1.000
_cell.angle_alpha   90.00
_cell.angle_beta   90.00
_cell.angle_gamma   90.00
#
_symmetry.space_group_name_H-M   'P 1'
#
loop_
_entity.id
_entity.type
_entity.pdbx_description
1 polymer ?
#
loop_
_entity_poly.entity_id
_entity_poly.type
_entity_poly.pdbx_seq_one_letter_code
_entity_poly.pdbx_strand_id
1 'polypeptide(L)'
;MSGPVLDRRNPSVRRSGTMWLYETDVGIFWIRFSPRGRGRFLLGIDDEELGAYLSPEAAVDDVYLQKSGWPEWDLHPQSRKPEDLSHWTRRDCRA
;
A
#
# COMPACT_ATOMS: atom_id res chain seq x y z
N MET A 1 -23.79 26.42 -41.89
CA MET A 1 -24.51 25.59 -40.90
C MET A 1 -23.55 24.49 -40.44
N SER A 2 -23.43 24.32 -39.11
CA SER A 2 -22.86 23.16 -38.38
C SER A 2 -21.41 22.79 -38.70
N GLY A 3 -20.36 23.02 -37.90
CA GLY A 3 -20.19 23.05 -36.44
C GLY A 3 -19.13 21.98 -36.07
N PRO A 4 -17.98 22.30 -35.44
CA PRO A 4 -16.99 21.28 -35.04
C PRO A 4 -17.43 20.60 -33.74
N VAL A 5 -17.54 19.27 -33.72
CA VAL A 5 -17.84 18.52 -32.49
C VAL A 5 -16.55 18.17 -31.78
N LEU A 6 -16.26 18.93 -30.72
CA LEU A 6 -15.18 18.70 -29.76
C LEU A 6 -15.65 17.76 -28.63
N ASP A 7 -14.80 16.77 -28.33
CA ASP A 7 -14.59 16.06 -27.05
C ASP A 7 -15.70 15.22 -26.40
N ARG A 8 -15.32 14.02 -25.94
CA ARG A 8 -15.64 13.43 -24.62
C ARG A 8 -15.24 11.95 -24.55
N ARG A 9 -13.99 11.69 -24.17
CA ARG A 9 -13.66 10.58 -23.25
C ARG A 9 -12.22 10.72 -22.79
N ASN A 10 -12.01 11.74 -21.98
CA ASN A 10 -10.94 11.80 -21.00
C ASN A 10 -11.05 10.57 -20.07
N PRO A 11 -10.15 9.58 -20.08
CA PRO A 11 -10.01 8.68 -18.96
C PRO A 11 -9.05 9.36 -17.98
N SER A 12 -9.45 10.51 -17.44
CA SER A 12 -8.98 10.92 -16.11
C SER A 12 -9.60 9.96 -15.12
N VAL A 13 -9.22 8.68 -15.22
CA VAL A 13 -9.19 7.82 -14.05
C VAL A 13 -8.18 8.53 -13.17
N ARG A 14 -8.68 9.39 -12.30
CA ARG A 14 -7.92 9.86 -11.16
C ARG A 14 -7.53 8.58 -10.45
N ARG A 15 -6.33 8.08 -10.75
CA ARG A 15 -5.72 6.98 -10.03
C ARG A 15 -5.36 7.58 -8.70
N SER A 16 -6.35 7.78 -7.84
CA SER A 16 -6.16 8.01 -6.43
C SER A 16 -5.54 6.71 -5.92
N GLY A 17 -4.22 6.63 -5.97
CA GLY A 17 -3.46 5.54 -5.40
C GLY A 17 -3.42 5.79 -3.91
N THR A 18 -4.21 5.07 -3.13
CA THR A 18 -4.06 5.07 -1.69
C THR A 18 -2.84 4.20 -1.35
N MET A 19 -1.89 4.81 -0.65
CA MET A 19 -0.69 4.17 -0.14
C MET A 19 -0.69 4.32 1.38
N TRP A 20 -0.19 3.32 2.09
CA TRP A 20 0.04 3.39 3.52
C TRP A 20 1.52 3.21 3.78
N LEU A 21 2.07 4.01 4.69
CA LEU A 21 3.47 3.97 5.09
C LEU A 21 3.55 3.71 6.59
N TYR A 22 4.46 2.84 6.99
CA TYR A 22 4.70 2.52 8.38
C TYR A 22 6.20 2.51 8.63
N GLU A 23 6.65 3.57 9.30
CA GLU A 23 8.04 3.76 9.67
C GLU A 23 8.34 2.93 10.91
N THR A 24 9.35 2.07 10.79
CA THR A 24 9.83 1.19 11.86
C THR A 24 11.33 1.35 12.02
N ASP A 25 11.88 0.82 13.12
CA ASP A 25 13.32 0.86 13.38
C ASP A 25 14.13 0.06 12.35
N VAL A 26 13.50 -0.95 11.73
CA VAL A 26 14.13 -1.83 10.73
C VAL A 26 13.98 -1.34 9.29
N GLY A 27 13.11 -0.36 9.03
CA GLY A 27 12.78 0.08 7.68
C GLY A 27 11.39 0.71 7.55
N ILE A 28 11.03 1.10 6.33
CA ILE A 28 9.72 1.69 6.03
C ILE A 28 8.87 0.66 5.30
N PHE A 29 7.89 0.10 6.00
CA PHE A 29 6.89 -0.73 5.37
C PHE A 29 5.93 0.14 4.57
N TRP A 30 5.58 -0.32 3.39
CA TRP A 30 4.64 0.35 2.52
C TRP A 30 3.60 -0.62 1.99
N ILE A 31 2.36 -0.16 1.95
CA ILE A 31 1.26 -0.86 1.30
C ILE A 31 0.75 0.02 0.18
N ARG A 32 0.84 -0.45 -1.07
CA ARG A 32 0.37 0.29 -2.24
C ARG A 32 -0.83 -0.40 -2.88
N PHE A 33 -1.88 0.35 -3.20
CA PHE A 33 -2.98 -0.18 -4.00
C PHE A 33 -2.55 -0.31 -5.48
N SER A 34 -2.64 -1.53 -6.02
CA SER A 34 -2.35 -1.81 -7.43
C SER A 34 -3.62 -2.27 -8.15
N PRO A 35 -4.31 -1.38 -8.88
CA PRO A 35 -5.55 -1.74 -9.59
C PRO A 35 -5.32 -2.70 -10.77
N ARG A 36 -4.06 -2.99 -11.13
CA ARG A 36 -3.69 -3.90 -12.24
C ARG A 36 -3.03 -5.20 -11.77
N GLY A 37 -2.80 -5.38 -10.47
CA GLY A 37 -2.19 -6.59 -9.90
C GLY A 37 -3.22 -7.67 -9.53
N ARG A 38 -2.78 -8.94 -9.44
CA ARG A 38 -3.62 -10.05 -8.91
C ARG A 38 -3.97 -9.85 -7.43
N GLY A 39 -3.10 -9.17 -6.67
CA GLY A 39 -3.39 -8.64 -5.34
C GLY A 39 -3.73 -7.16 -5.43
N ARG A 40 -4.80 -6.74 -4.75
CA ARG A 40 -5.27 -5.36 -4.74
C ARG A 40 -4.28 -4.45 -4.01
N PHE A 41 -3.56 -4.98 -3.03
CA PHE A 41 -2.60 -4.26 -2.21
C PHE A 41 -1.27 -5.00 -2.23
N LEU A 42 -0.17 -4.33 -2.52
CA LEU A 42 1.17 -4.91 -2.36
C LEU A 42 1.81 -4.35 -1.10
N LEU A 43 2.34 -5.25 -0.28
CA LEU A 43 3.16 -4.95 0.88
C LEU A 43 4.63 -5.09 0.49
N GLY A 44 5.42 -4.10 0.84
CA GLY A 44 6.87 -4.17 0.79
C GLY A 44 7.48 -3.44 1.97
N ILE A 45 8.78 -3.57 2.10
CA ILE A 45 9.61 -2.82 3.04
C ILE A 45 10.77 -2.24 2.25
N ASP A 46 11.00 -0.93 2.38
CA ASP A 46 12.04 -0.21 1.64
C ASP A 46 11.97 -0.46 0.12
N ASP A 47 12.90 -1.24 -0.46
CA ASP A 47 12.91 -1.60 -1.89
C ASP A 47 12.47 -3.05 -2.16
N GLU A 48 12.14 -3.81 -1.11
CA GLU A 48 11.77 -5.23 -1.21
C GLU A 48 10.25 -5.45 -1.18
N GLU A 49 9.73 -6.18 -2.16
CA GLU A 49 8.34 -6.62 -2.20
C GLU A 49 8.18 -7.92 -1.43
N LEU A 50 7.48 -7.86 -0.29
CA LEU A 50 7.22 -9.00 0.57
C LEU A 50 6.07 -9.86 0.02
N GLY A 51 4.97 -9.22 -0.38
CA GLY A 51 3.78 -9.96 -0.78
C GLY A 51 2.63 -9.11 -1.32
N ALA A 52 1.66 -9.79 -1.93
CA ALA A 52 0.46 -9.17 -2.46
C ALA A 52 -0.79 -9.70 -1.73
N TYR A 53 -1.61 -8.79 -1.25
CA TYR A 53 -2.76 -9.02 -0.40
C TYR A 53 -4.06 -8.54 -1.07
N LEU A 54 -5.18 -9.11 -0.62
CA LEU A 54 -6.51 -8.75 -1.11
C LEU A 54 -7.06 -7.48 -0.44
N SER A 55 -6.58 -7.18 0.78
CA SER A 55 -6.98 -6.05 1.60
C SER A 55 -5.75 -5.48 2.33
N PRO A 56 -5.72 -4.19 2.66
CA PRO A 56 -4.60 -3.61 3.40
C PRO A 56 -4.57 -4.13 4.84
N GLU A 57 -5.73 -4.45 5.43
CA GLU A 57 -5.83 -5.08 6.76
C GLU A 57 -5.11 -6.42 6.82
N ALA A 58 -5.22 -7.25 5.77
CA ALA A 58 -4.52 -8.53 5.71
C ALA A 58 -2.99 -8.35 5.66
N ALA A 59 -2.50 -7.28 5.02
CA ALA A 59 -1.09 -6.94 5.03
C ALA A 59 -0.64 -6.45 6.42
N VAL A 60 -1.47 -5.65 7.10
CA VAL A 60 -1.19 -5.19 8.47
C VAL A 60 -1.17 -6.36 9.44
N ASP A 61 -2.10 -7.31 9.34
CA ASP A 61 -2.16 -8.50 10.19
C ASP A 61 -0.88 -9.34 10.07
N ASP A 62 -0.35 -9.54 8.86
CA ASP A 62 0.92 -10.25 8.67
C ASP A 62 2.13 -9.49 9.27
N VAL A 63 2.16 -8.16 9.16
CA VAL A 63 3.18 -7.33 9.83
C VAL A 63 3.02 -7.40 11.35
N TYR A 64 1.78 -7.33 11.87
CA TYR A 64 1.49 -7.44 13.30
C TYR A 64 1.89 -8.80 13.87
N LEU A 65 1.56 -9.88 13.16
CA LEU A 65 1.90 -11.25 13.52
C LEU A 65 3.38 -11.56 13.39
N GLN A 66 4.20 -10.63 12.86
CA GLN A 66 5.60 -10.90 12.56
C GLN A 66 5.71 -12.17 11.70
N LYS A 67 4.95 -12.17 10.61
CA LYS A 67 5.00 -13.17 9.53
C LYS A 67 5.16 -12.50 8.18
N SER A 68 5.74 -11.30 8.20
CA SER A 68 5.98 -10.47 7.03
C SER A 68 6.93 -11.14 6.03
N GLY A 69 7.74 -12.10 6.50
CA GLY A 69 8.83 -12.71 5.76
C GLY A 69 10.15 -11.94 5.89
N TRP A 70 10.15 -10.80 6.61
CA TRP A 70 11.35 -10.02 6.86
C TRP A 70 12.01 -10.42 8.19
N PRO A 71 13.16 -11.11 8.19
CA PRO A 71 13.75 -11.66 9.41
C PRO A 71 14.13 -10.57 10.41
N GLU A 72 14.53 -9.38 9.98
CA GLU A 72 14.85 -8.28 10.89
C GLU A 72 13.61 -7.77 11.63
N TRP A 73 12.42 -7.90 11.05
CA TRP A 73 11.16 -7.58 11.71
C TRP A 73 10.64 -8.75 12.56
N ASP A 74 10.69 -9.97 12.00
CA ASP A 74 10.20 -11.19 12.65
C ASP A 74 11.03 -11.56 13.89
N LEU A 75 12.35 -11.28 13.88
CA LEU A 75 13.26 -11.54 15.00
C LEU A 75 13.29 -10.43 16.04
N HIS A 76 12.56 -9.32 15.85
CA HIS A 76 12.62 -8.15 16.73
C HIS A 76 11.38 -8.05 17.64
N PRO A 77 11.38 -8.71 18.81
CA PRO A 77 10.19 -8.81 19.67
C PRO A 77 9.75 -7.49 20.31
N GLN A 78 10.64 -6.48 20.37
CA GLN A 78 10.37 -5.20 21.04
C GLN A 78 9.88 -4.10 20.10
N SER A 79 9.72 -4.37 18.81
CA SER A 79 9.19 -3.37 17.87
C SER A 79 7.74 -3.08 18.19
N ARG A 80 7.36 -1.79 18.14
CA ARG A 80 5.95 -1.39 18.26
C ARG A 80 5.21 -1.99 17.07
N LYS A 81 4.28 -2.90 17.33
CA LYS A 81 3.53 -3.59 16.27
C LYS A 81 2.33 -2.73 15.87
N PRO A 82 2.03 -2.59 14.57
CA PRO A 82 0.82 -1.91 14.16
C PRO A 82 -0.37 -2.85 14.38
N GLU A 83 -1.20 -2.59 15.39
CA GLU A 83 -2.43 -3.37 15.63
C GLU A 83 -3.45 -3.17 14.50
N ASP A 84 -3.47 -1.95 13.93
CA ASP A 84 -4.44 -1.53 12.92
C ASP A 84 -3.83 -0.56 11.91
N LEU A 85 -4.55 -0.35 10.79
CA LEU A 85 -4.23 0.66 9.78
C LEU A 85 -4.14 2.09 10.33
N SER A 86 -4.69 2.37 11.51
CA SER A 86 -4.57 3.66 12.21
C SER A 86 -3.12 3.99 12.59
N HIS A 87 -2.26 2.97 12.75
CA HIS A 87 -0.83 3.16 12.99
C HIS A 87 -0.07 3.52 11.73
N TRP A 88 -0.68 3.36 10.55
CA TRP A 88 -0.07 3.62 9.27
C TRP A 88 -0.43 5.01 8.77
N THR A 89 0.56 5.69 8.20
CA THR A 89 0.35 6.97 7.54
C THR A 89 -0.26 6.72 6.16
N ARG A 90 -1.57 6.90 6.06
CA ARG A 90 -2.27 6.89 4.78
C ARG A 90 -1.89 8.13 3.95
N ARG A 91 -1.31 7.90 2.78
CA ARG A 91 -1.02 8.87 1.75
C ARG A 91 -1.97 8.63 0.59
N ASP A 92 -2.92 9.53 0.37
CA ASP A 92 -3.68 9.57 -0.87
C ASP A 92 -2.82 10.33 -1.90
N CYS A 93 -2.20 9.61 -2.84
CA CYS A 93 -1.51 10.23 -3.96
C CYS A 93 -2.56 10.78 -4.93
N ARG A 94 -3.02 12.01 -4.64
CA ARG A 94 -3.83 12.84 -5.52
C ARG A 94 -2.91 13.50 -6.54
N ALA A 95 -2.79 12.89 -7.72
CA ALA A 95 -2.23 13.54 -8.91
C ALA A 95 -3.23 14.56 -9.47
#